data_AF-A0A3N6ET22-F1
#
_entry.id   AF-A0A3N6ET22-F1
#
_cell.length_a   1.000
_cell.length_b   1.000
_cell.length_c   1.000
_cell.angle_alpha   90.00
_cell.angle_beta   90.00
_cell.angle_gamma   90.00
#
_symmetry.space_group_name_H-M   'P 1'
#
loop_
_entity.id
_entity.type
_entity.pdbx_description
1 polymer ?
#
loop_
_entity_poly.entity_id
_entity_poly.type
_entity_poly.pdbx_seq_one_letter_code
_entity_poly.pdbx_strand_id
1 'polypeptide(L)'
;MSASTATRRAYREVTTRREDQMSAQPDHAPVTPYTPAPGAPAELFHQLRADRRAAQWVPAFEQEWAAALEESRRTFSLGGLYKVLQDWQGRLAHAPAVDAFVASGYDDSEAIDMAELRERRR
;
A
#
# COMPACT_ATOMS: atom_id res chain seq x y z
N MET A 1 -44.11 35.46 47.07
CA MET A 1 -45.42 34.92 47.51
C MET A 1 -46.02 34.11 46.37
N SER A 2 -46.37 32.86 46.67
CA SER A 2 -47.16 31.86 45.92
C SER A 2 -48.31 32.42 45.08
N ALA A 3 -48.92 31.74 44.10
CA ALA A 3 -48.75 30.46 43.39
C ALA A 3 -49.92 30.41 42.37
N SER A 4 -49.84 29.60 41.30
CA SER A 4 -51.00 28.81 40.83
C SER A 4 -50.65 27.88 39.66
N THR A 5 -50.54 26.61 40.02
CA THR A 5 -51.03 25.39 39.37
C THR A 5 -51.91 25.48 38.12
N ALA A 6 -51.60 24.64 37.11
CA ALA A 6 -52.59 23.81 36.40
C ALA A 6 -51.93 22.70 35.54
N THR A 7 -51.83 21.51 36.12
CA THR A 7 -52.13 20.16 35.59
C THR A 7 -52.39 19.98 34.07
N ARG A 8 -51.51 19.15 33.47
CA ARG A 8 -51.77 18.02 32.56
C ARG A 8 -52.32 18.28 31.15
N ARG A 9 -51.46 18.04 30.16
CA ARG A 9 -51.88 17.40 28.90
C ARG A 9 -50.77 16.50 28.36
N ALA A 10 -51.01 15.20 28.46
CA ALA A 10 -50.20 14.17 27.83
C ALA A 10 -50.63 14.03 26.37
N TYR A 11 -49.72 14.19 25.41
CA TYR A 11 -49.78 13.54 24.10
C TYR A 11 -48.37 13.38 23.52
N ARG A 12 -47.90 12.12 23.55
CA ARG A 12 -47.31 11.41 22.40
C ARG A 12 -46.22 12.14 21.60
N GLU A 13 -44.97 11.86 21.94
CA GLU A 13 -43.85 11.90 20.99
C GLU A 13 -43.22 10.51 21.00
N VAL A 14 -43.69 9.67 20.08
CA VAL A 14 -42.89 9.23 18.93
C VAL A 14 -41.63 8.54 19.44
N THR A 15 -41.78 7.23 19.56
CA THR A 15 -40.69 6.26 19.66
C THR A 15 -39.55 6.71 18.75
N THR A 16 -38.42 7.05 19.34
CA THR A 16 -37.14 7.20 18.65
C THR A 16 -36.86 5.88 17.93
N ARG A 17 -37.28 5.78 16.66
CA ARG A 17 -36.69 4.86 15.71
C ARG A 17 -35.21 5.23 15.74
N ARG A 18 -34.39 4.39 16.37
CA ARG A 18 -32.96 4.37 16.10
C ARG A 18 -32.86 4.16 14.60
N GLU A 19 -32.75 5.26 13.87
CA GLU A 19 -31.96 5.29 12.67
C GLU A 19 -30.56 4.96 13.16
N ASP A 20 -30.30 3.66 13.28
CA ASP A 20 -28.98 3.11 13.10
C ASP A 20 -28.61 3.54 11.68
N GLN A 21 -28.09 4.76 11.61
CA GLN A 21 -27.63 5.38 10.39
C GLN A 21 -26.41 4.53 10.03
N MET A 22 -26.65 3.46 9.26
CA MET A 22 -25.60 2.69 8.60
C MET A 22 -24.85 3.65 7.69
N SER A 23 -23.89 4.35 8.27
CA SER A 23 -22.83 5.01 7.54
C SER A 23 -21.93 3.88 7.03
N ALA A 24 -22.31 3.30 5.89
CA ALA A 24 -21.36 2.61 5.04
C ALA A 24 -20.38 3.68 4.55
N GLN A 25 -19.36 3.96 5.35
CA GLN A 25 -18.22 4.76 4.88
C GLN A 25 -17.63 3.98 3.70
N PRO A 26 -17.60 4.55 2.47
CA PRO A 26 -17.00 3.85 1.36
C PRO A 26 -15.53 3.59 1.69
N ASP A 27 -15.11 2.32 1.62
CA ASP A 27 -13.73 1.85 1.82
C ASP A 27 -12.74 2.35 0.75
N HIS A 28 -13.20 3.28 -0.09
CA HIS A 28 -12.44 3.93 -1.15
C HIS A 28 -12.24 5.39 -0.77
N ALA A 29 -11.37 5.63 0.22
CA ALA A 29 -10.71 6.91 0.28
C ALA A 29 -10.06 7.16 -1.10
N PRO A 30 -10.21 8.34 -1.71
CA PRO A 30 -9.55 8.63 -2.97
C PRO A 30 -8.05 8.37 -2.79
N VAL A 31 -7.50 7.47 -3.61
CA VAL A 31 -6.06 7.19 -3.61
C VAL A 31 -5.38 8.52 -3.89
N THR A 32 -4.73 9.07 -2.87
CA THR A 32 -3.99 10.32 -3.03
C THR A 32 -2.92 10.09 -4.09
N PRO A 33 -2.88 10.88 -5.17
CA PRO A 33 -1.85 10.75 -6.19
C PRO A 33 -0.49 10.77 -5.53
N TYR A 34 0.30 9.72 -5.76
CA TYR A 34 1.60 9.62 -5.15
C TYR A 34 2.48 10.79 -5.61
N THR A 35 2.93 11.58 -4.64
CA THR A 35 3.90 12.65 -4.85
C THR A 35 5.06 12.38 -3.91
N PRO A 36 6.27 12.10 -4.43
CA PRO A 36 7.43 11.84 -3.59
C PRO A 36 7.79 13.08 -2.77
N ALA A 37 8.31 12.88 -1.56
CA ALA A 37 8.84 13.97 -0.75
C ALA A 37 9.99 14.71 -1.48
N PRO A 38 10.20 16.01 -1.22
CA PRO A 38 11.35 16.73 -1.77
C PRO A 38 12.66 16.02 -1.41
N GLY A 39 13.52 15.78 -2.40
CA GLY A 39 14.80 15.08 -2.20
C GLY A 39 14.73 13.55 -2.15
N ALA A 40 13.53 12.96 -2.11
CA ALA A 40 13.36 11.50 -2.14
C ALA A 40 14.09 10.80 -3.33
N PRO A 41 14.18 11.39 -4.54
CA PRO A 41 14.94 10.77 -5.63
C PRO A 41 16.44 10.67 -5.35
N ALA A 42 17.04 11.70 -4.72
CA ALA A 42 18.46 11.72 -4.41
C ALA A 42 18.78 10.75 -3.26
N GLU A 43 17.91 10.69 -2.26
CA GLU A 43 18.02 9.74 -1.16
C GLU A 43 17.89 8.29 -1.65
N LEU A 44 16.92 8.01 -2.52
CA LEU A 44 16.78 6.70 -3.16
C LEU A 44 18.07 6.29 -3.88
N PHE A 45 18.64 7.21 -4.66
CA PHE A 45 19.85 6.94 -5.41
C PHE A 45 21.09 6.72 -4.52
N HIS A 46 21.17 7.44 -3.40
CA HIS A 46 22.19 7.20 -2.38
C HIS A 46 22.06 5.79 -1.78
N GLN A 47 20.84 5.37 -1.44
CA GLN A 47 20.57 4.02 -0.92
C GLN A 47 20.91 2.92 -1.95
N LEU A 48 20.56 3.12 -3.22
CA LEU A 48 20.91 2.17 -4.29
C LEU A 48 22.42 1.98 -4.43
N ARG A 49 23.22 3.04 -4.25
CA ARG A 49 24.69 2.94 -4.31
C ARG A 49 25.31 2.28 -3.08
N ALA A 50 24.66 2.39 -1.92
CA ALA A 50 25.10 1.76 -0.69
C ALA A 50 24.76 0.25 -0.64
N ASP A 51 23.79 -0.20 -1.45
CA ASP A 51 23.38 -1.60 -1.49
C ASP A 51 24.46 -2.52 -2.08
N ARG A 52 24.54 -3.76 -1.59
CA ARG A 52 25.46 -4.79 -2.09
C ARG A 52 25.28 -5.11 -3.58
N ARG A 53 24.10 -4.83 -4.13
CA ARG A 53 23.73 -5.05 -5.54
C ARG A 53 23.93 -3.80 -6.41
N ALA A 54 24.54 -2.74 -5.89
CA ALA A 54 24.71 -1.46 -6.59
C ALA A 54 25.23 -1.62 -8.03
N ALA A 55 26.19 -2.52 -8.27
CA ALA A 55 26.76 -2.77 -9.59
C ALA A 55 25.71 -3.17 -10.65
N GLN A 56 24.63 -3.84 -10.25
CA GLN A 56 23.52 -4.21 -11.12
C GLN A 56 22.36 -3.20 -11.03
N TRP A 57 22.07 -2.70 -9.83
CA TRP A 57 20.88 -1.90 -9.58
C TRP A 57 21.00 -0.46 -10.06
N VAL A 58 22.17 0.17 -9.87
CA VAL A 58 22.43 1.55 -10.33
C VAL A 58 22.23 1.70 -11.84
N PRO A 59 22.86 0.89 -12.72
CA PRO A 59 22.68 1.05 -14.17
C PRO A 59 21.24 0.73 -14.62
N ALA A 60 20.55 -0.21 -13.97
CA ALA A 60 19.16 -0.51 -14.28
C ALA A 60 18.23 0.67 -13.91
N PHE A 61 18.41 1.26 -12.73
CA PHE A 61 17.68 2.45 -12.31
C PHE A 61 17.92 3.63 -13.26
N GLU A 62 19.16 3.90 -13.63
CA GLU A 62 19.51 4.99 -14.53
C GLU A 62 18.85 4.83 -15.92
N GLN A 63 18.80 3.61 -16.45
CA GLN A 63 18.10 3.32 -17.71
C GLN A 63 16.60 3.56 -17.61
N GLU A 64 15.93 3.01 -16.59
CA GLU A 64 14.50 3.20 -16.37
C GLU A 64 14.15 4.68 -16.13
N TRP A 65 14.98 5.38 -15.36
CA TRP A 65 14.84 6.81 -15.08
C TRP A 65 15.01 7.67 -16.33
N ALA A 66 16.03 7.39 -17.15
CA ALA A 66 16.26 8.11 -18.41
C ALA A 66 15.10 7.91 -19.39
N ALA A 67 14.59 6.69 -19.51
CA ALA A 67 13.43 6.38 -20.35
C ALA A 67 12.17 7.12 -19.87
N ALA A 68 11.91 7.10 -18.57
CA ALA A 68 10.79 7.83 -17.98
C ALA A 68 10.92 9.35 -18.13
N LEU A 69 12.14 9.90 -18.03
CA LEU A 69 12.39 11.32 -18.21
C LEU A 69 12.11 11.77 -19.65
N GLU A 70 12.54 10.99 -20.63
CA GLU A 70 12.26 11.26 -22.03
C GLU A 70 10.75 11.23 -22.32
N GLU A 71 10.04 10.23 -21.78
CA GLU A 71 8.58 10.16 -21.90
C GLU A 71 7.88 11.33 -21.21
N SER A 72 8.36 11.72 -20.03
CA SER A 72 7.88 12.91 -19.31
C SER A 72 8.05 14.19 -20.12
N ARG A 73 9.15 14.33 -20.87
CA ARG A 73 9.38 15.49 -21.75
C ARG A 73 8.44 15.50 -22.96
N ARG A 74 8.06 14.33 -23.47
CA ARG A 74 7.12 14.18 -24.61
C ARG A 74 5.68 14.42 -24.21
N THR A 75 5.29 13.94 -23.03
CA THR A 75 3.90 13.96 -22.53
C THR A 75 3.62 15.08 -21.54
N PHE A 76 4.66 15.81 -21.12
CA PHE A 76 4.61 16.82 -20.06
C PHE A 76 4.03 16.30 -18.73
N SER A 77 4.22 15.00 -18.45
CA SER A 77 3.70 14.32 -17.27
C SER A 77 4.80 13.67 -16.45
N LEU A 78 4.79 13.89 -15.13
CA LEU A 78 5.74 13.29 -14.19
C LEU A 78 5.31 11.91 -13.66
N GLY A 79 4.11 11.44 -14.03
CA GLY A 79 3.56 10.18 -13.50
C GLY A 79 4.47 8.98 -13.73
N GLY A 80 5.14 8.90 -14.88
CA GLY A 80 6.11 7.85 -15.19
C GLY A 80 7.33 7.87 -14.25
N LEU A 81 7.90 9.05 -14.01
CA LEU A 81 9.03 9.22 -13.09
C LEU A 81 8.65 8.83 -11.65
N TYR A 82 7.47 9.22 -11.20
CA TYR A 82 6.99 8.88 -9.86
C TYR A 82 6.77 7.38 -9.71
N LYS A 83 6.26 6.71 -10.75
CA LYS A 83 6.11 5.25 -10.75
C LYS A 83 7.48 4.55 -10.61
N VAL A 84 8.48 4.97 -11.38
CA VAL A 84 9.86 4.43 -11.26
C VAL A 84 10.36 4.59 -9.82
N LEU A 85 10.18 5.76 -9.19
CA LEU A 85 10.59 5.94 -7.79
C LEU A 85 9.89 4.98 -6.85
N GLN A 86 8.57 4.79 -6.98
CA GLN A 86 7.83 3.86 -6.12
C GLN A 86 8.31 2.42 -6.28
N ASP A 87 8.50 1.98 -7.52
CA ASP A 87 8.93 0.62 -7.81
C ASP A 87 10.31 0.35 -7.20
N TRP A 88 11.24 1.30 -7.32
CA TRP A 88 12.59 1.17 -6.74
C TRP A 88 12.63 1.32 -5.22
N GLN A 89 11.81 2.18 -4.63
CA GLN A 89 11.63 2.24 -3.17
C GLN A 89 11.11 0.91 -2.63
N GLY A 90 10.11 0.31 -3.29
CA GLY A 90 9.59 -1.01 -2.93
C GLY A 90 10.66 -2.10 -3.02
N ARG A 91 11.44 -2.13 -4.11
CA ARG A 91 12.57 -3.07 -4.27
C ARG A 91 13.57 -2.98 -3.13
N LEU A 92 13.96 -1.76 -2.72
CA LEU A 92 14.87 -1.56 -1.57
C LEU A 92 14.24 -1.99 -0.25
N ALA A 93 12.97 -1.63 -0.01
CA ALA A 93 12.28 -1.99 1.23
C ALA A 93 12.17 -3.51 1.41
N HIS A 94 11.99 -4.26 0.32
CA HIS A 94 11.90 -5.72 0.34
C HIS A 94 13.25 -6.45 0.23
N ALA A 95 14.33 -5.76 -0.13
CA ALA A 95 15.64 -6.37 -0.35
C ALA A 95 16.14 -7.19 0.86
N PRO A 96 16.04 -6.71 2.12
CA PRO A 96 16.48 -7.49 3.28
C PRO A 96 15.63 -8.75 3.52
N ALA A 97 14.32 -8.67 3.24
CA ALA A 97 13.43 -9.83 3.39
C ALA A 97 13.76 -10.91 2.34
N VAL A 98 14.03 -10.49 1.11
CA VAL A 98 14.52 -11.41 0.05
C VAL A 98 15.87 -12.00 0.45
N ASP A 99 16.77 -11.22 1.04
CA ASP A 99 18.06 -11.70 1.52
C ASP A 99 17.93 -12.76 2.61
N ALA A 100 17.06 -12.50 3.60
CA ALA A 100 16.74 -13.46 4.66
C ALA A 100 16.11 -14.74 4.10
N PHE A 101 15.21 -14.62 3.12
CA PHE A 101 14.60 -15.77 2.45
C PHE A 101 15.62 -16.60 1.66
N VAL A 102 16.51 -15.97 0.91
CA VAL A 102 17.57 -16.70 0.19
C VAL A 102 18.55 -17.34 1.17
N ALA A 103 18.90 -16.65 2.25
CA ALA A 103 19.82 -17.16 3.27
C ALA A 103 19.22 -18.29 4.12
N SER A 104 17.89 -18.37 4.26
CA SER A 104 17.25 -19.47 4.99
C SER A 104 17.43 -20.81 4.29
N GLY A 105 17.82 -20.81 3.01
CA GLY A 105 17.96 -22.03 2.21
C GLY A 105 16.63 -22.74 2.02
N TYR A 106 15.49 -22.01 2.12
CA TYR A 106 14.17 -22.57 1.96
C TYR A 106 14.06 -23.22 0.57
N ASP A 107 14.10 -24.54 0.57
CA ASP A 107 13.92 -25.36 -0.61
C ASP A 107 12.43 -25.56 -0.83
N ASP A 108 11.86 -24.84 -1.81
CA ASP A 108 10.45 -25.03 -2.23
C ASP A 108 10.27 -26.32 -3.06
N SER A 109 11.30 -27.16 -3.17
CA SER A 109 11.25 -28.45 -3.85
C SER A 109 10.58 -29.56 -3.04
N GLU A 110 10.15 -29.31 -1.79
CA GLU A 110 9.24 -30.20 -1.06
C GLU A 110 7.81 -30.11 -1.62
N ALA A 111 7.66 -30.39 -2.92
CA ALA A 111 6.38 -30.74 -3.48
C ALA A 111 5.97 -32.10 -2.89
N ILE A 112 5.03 -32.10 -1.96
CA ILE A 112 4.39 -33.34 -1.53
C ILE A 112 3.70 -33.93 -2.76
N ASP A 113 4.11 -35.12 -3.18
CA ASP A 113 3.44 -35.84 -4.26
C ASP A 113 1.99 -36.15 -3.81
N MET A 114 1.04 -35.49 -4.48
CA MET A 114 -0.38 -35.67 -4.23
C MET A 114 -0.85 -37.11 -4.53
N ALA A 115 -0.08 -37.89 -5.30
CA ALA A 115 -0.31 -39.31 -5.49
C ALA A 115 0.02 -40.12 -4.22
N GLU A 116 1.14 -39.83 -3.54
CA GLU A 116 1.54 -40.50 -2.30
C GLU A 116 0.50 -40.26 -1.17
N LEU A 117 -0.02 -39.04 -1.06
CA LEU A 117 -1.07 -38.71 -0.09
C LEU A 117 -2.39 -39.45 -0.35
N ARG A 118 -2.69 -39.82 -1.60
CA ARG A 118 -3.91 -40.55 -1.97
C ARG A 118 -3.78 -42.04 -1.72
N GLU A 119 -2.59 -42.62 -1.87
CA GLU A 119 -2.34 -44.03 -1.55
C GLU A 119 -2.39 -44.31 -0.04
N ARG A 120 -1.87 -43.41 0.80
CA ARG A 120 -1.88 -43.57 2.27
C ARG A 120 -3.27 -43.47 2.91
N ARG A 121 -4.31 -43.11 2.14
CA ARG A 121 -5.70 -43.01 2.60
C ARG A 121 -6.55 -44.25 2.25
N ARG A 122 -6.03 -45.22 1.49
CA ARG A 122 -6.69 -46.51 1.26
C ARG A 122 -6.23 -47.56 2.25
#